data_AF-A0A7J9MW42-F1
#
_entry.id   AF-A0A7J9MW42-F1
#
_cell.length_a   1.000
_cell.length_b   1.000
_cell.length_c   1.000
_cell.angle_alpha   90.00
_cell.angle_beta   90.00
_cell.angle_gamma   90.00
#
_symmetry.space_group_name_H-M   'P 1'
#
loop_
_entity.id
_entity.type
_entity.pdbx_description
1 polymer ?
#
loop_
_entity_poly.entity_id
_entity_poly.type
_entity_poly.pdbx_seq_one_letter_code
_entity_poly.pdbx_strand_id
1 'polypeptide(L)'
;DGRALESDGCTAAPELLECLGVSKPSVAINNSKKRKKRERRKKKYEKELPDVDIFVCTADPSAEPPSMVMNTILLVMAYDYPPEKLNIYLSDDGASGLTFYAMLEASSFPKQWLPFCKKFKVESRSPEA
;
A
#
# COMPACT_ATOMS: atom_id res chain seq x y z
N ASP A 1 22.11 -17.05 -21.68
CA ASP A 1 21.68 -15.64 -21.63
C ASP A 1 20.22 -15.50 -22.02
N GLY A 2 19.43 -14.89 -21.14
CA GLY A 2 17.98 -14.69 -21.34
C GLY A 2 17.27 -14.51 -20.00
N ARG A 3 17.29 -13.27 -19.46
CA ARG A 3 16.59 -12.90 -18.22
C ARG A 3 15.08 -12.84 -18.49
N ALA A 4 14.31 -13.73 -17.86
CA ALA A 4 12.87 -13.55 -17.70
C ALA A 4 12.63 -12.63 -16.49
N LEU A 5 12.14 -11.42 -16.77
CA LEU A 5 11.60 -10.50 -15.78
C LEU A 5 10.29 -11.11 -15.24
N GLU A 6 10.37 -11.86 -14.14
CA GLU A 6 9.16 -12.25 -13.41
C GLU A 6 8.61 -11.03 -12.69
N SER A 7 7.49 -10.53 -13.19
CA SER A 7 6.67 -9.46 -12.64
C SER A 7 6.27 -9.76 -11.19
N ASP A 8 6.76 -8.94 -10.25
CA ASP A 8 6.32 -8.93 -8.86
C ASP A 8 4.86 -8.47 -8.78
N GLY A 9 3.95 -9.45 -8.67
CA GLY A 9 2.53 -9.22 -8.47
C GLY A 9 2.23 -8.61 -7.10
N CYS A 10 2.24 -7.28 -7.04
CA CYS A 10 1.58 -6.51 -6.00
C CYS A 10 0.08 -6.88 -6.04
N THR A 11 -0.46 -7.35 -4.92
CA THR A 11 -1.89 -7.69 -4.84
C THR A 11 -2.66 -6.38 -4.70
N ALA A 12 -3.02 -5.79 -5.85
CA ALA A 12 -3.93 -4.66 -5.92
C ALA A 12 -5.28 -5.05 -5.30
N ALA A 13 -5.90 -4.11 -4.59
CA ALA A 13 -7.23 -4.24 -4.01
C ALA A 13 -8.24 -4.68 -5.11
N PRO A 14 -9.18 -5.58 -4.79
CA PRO A 14 -10.06 -6.21 -5.78
C PRO A 14 -10.94 -5.23 -6.56
N GLU A 15 -11.17 -4.00 -6.09
CA GLU A 15 -11.89 -2.95 -6.82
C GLU A 15 -11.17 -2.48 -8.11
N LEU A 16 -9.84 -2.52 -8.16
CA LEU A 16 -9.08 -2.05 -9.34
C LEU A 16 -9.09 -3.03 -10.52
N LEU A 17 -9.60 -4.25 -10.32
CA LEU A 17 -9.49 -5.33 -11.31
C LEU A 17 -10.68 -5.41 -12.27
N GLU A 18 -11.80 -4.77 -11.96
CA GLU A 18 -13.02 -4.84 -12.78
C GLU A 18 -12.96 -3.92 -14.01
N CYS A 19 -12.18 -2.82 -13.94
CA CYS A 19 -12.07 -1.83 -15.01
C CYS A 19 -11.23 -2.27 -16.24
N LEU A 20 -10.49 -3.39 -16.17
CA LEU A 20 -9.51 -3.75 -17.21
C LEU A 20 -9.90 -4.91 -18.13
N GLY A 21 -11.08 -5.52 -17.98
CA GLY A 21 -11.60 -6.51 -18.95
C GLY A 21 -10.67 -7.72 -19.20
N VAL A 22 -9.78 -8.07 -18.27
CA VAL A 22 -8.83 -9.18 -18.45
C VAL A 22 -9.46 -10.49 -17.98
N SER A 23 -9.82 -11.36 -18.92
CA SER A 23 -10.13 -12.76 -18.62
C SER A 23 -8.86 -13.45 -18.10
N LYS A 24 -8.78 -13.73 -16.80
CA LYS A 24 -7.62 -14.44 -16.22
C LYS A 24 -7.59 -15.90 -16.69
N PRO A 25 -6.44 -16.43 -17.17
CA PRO A 25 -6.26 -17.86 -17.31
C PRO A 25 -6.27 -18.50 -15.92
N SER A 26 -7.09 -19.54 -15.75
CA SER A 26 -7.31 -20.23 -14.49
C SER A 26 -6.09 -21.09 -14.12
N VAL A 27 -5.06 -20.47 -13.54
CA VAL A 27 -3.99 -21.21 -12.84
C VAL A 27 -4.40 -21.34 -11.38
N ALA A 28 -4.87 -22.52 -11.00
CA ALA A 28 -5.18 -22.86 -9.61
C ALA A 28 -3.88 -22.94 -8.78
N ILE A 29 -3.38 -21.79 -8.33
CA ILE A 29 -2.25 -21.72 -7.39
C ILE A 29 -2.74 -22.22 -6.03
N ASN A 30 -2.31 -23.42 -5.64
CA ASN A 30 -2.71 -24.05 -4.38
C ASN A 30 -2.36 -23.17 -3.15
N ASN A 31 -3.38 -22.68 -2.45
CA ASN A 31 -3.28 -21.76 -1.31
C ASN A 31 -2.38 -22.28 -0.17
N SER A 32 -2.29 -23.60 0.01
CA SER A 32 -1.45 -24.23 1.03
C SER A 32 0.06 -24.04 0.80
N LYS A 33 0.51 -24.11 -0.46
CA LYS A 33 1.92 -23.89 -0.83
C LYS A 33 2.29 -22.40 -0.72
N LYS A 34 1.35 -21.51 -1.05
CA LYS A 34 1.49 -20.05 -0.91
C LYS A 34 1.68 -19.64 0.56
N ARG A 35 0.89 -20.21 1.48
CA ARG A 35 1.04 -20.01 2.94
C ARG A 35 2.42 -20.46 3.46
N LYS A 36 2.85 -21.68 3.12
CA LYS A 36 4.15 -22.22 3.57
C LYS A 36 5.33 -21.37 3.08
N LYS A 37 5.29 -20.84 1.84
CA LYS A 37 6.33 -19.93 1.32
C LYS A 37 6.36 -18.58 2.06
N ARG A 38 5.18 -18.04 2.39
CA ARG A 38 5.02 -16.78 3.14
C ARG A 38 5.49 -16.90 4.59
N GLU A 39 5.19 -18.00 5.27
CA GLU A 39 5.66 -18.29 6.63
C GLU A 39 7.19 -18.50 6.68
N ARG A 40 7.78 -19.18 5.69
CA ARG A 40 9.25 -19.33 5.56
C ARG A 40 9.96 -18.02 5.28
N ARG A 41 9.38 -17.14 4.45
CA ARG A 41 9.89 -15.77 4.22
C ARG A 41 9.80 -14.94 5.50
N LYS A 42 8.67 -14.98 6.22
CA LYS A 42 8.54 -14.31 7.54
C LYS A 42 9.68 -14.71 8.48
N LYS A 43 9.93 -16.01 8.67
CA LYS A 43 11.03 -16.50 9.53
C LYS A 43 12.45 -16.10 9.09
N LYS A 44 12.67 -15.86 7.79
CA LYS A 44 14.01 -15.50 7.27
C LYS A 44 14.28 -13.99 7.35
N TYR A 45 13.24 -13.16 7.21
CA TYR A 45 13.33 -11.70 7.19
C TYR A 45 12.89 -11.02 8.48
N GLU A 46 12.41 -11.76 9.49
CA GLU A 46 12.12 -11.24 10.83
C GLU A 46 13.33 -10.54 11.48
N LYS A 47 14.54 -10.86 11.01
CA LYS A 47 15.80 -10.26 11.49
C LYS A 47 16.28 -9.07 10.65
N GLU A 48 15.95 -8.99 9.36
CA GLU A 48 16.48 -7.96 8.44
C GLU A 48 15.49 -7.68 7.29
N LEU A 49 14.43 -6.93 7.57
CA LEU A 49 13.60 -6.32 6.52
C LEU A 49 14.44 -5.28 5.73
N PRO A 50 14.31 -5.16 4.40
CA PRO A 50 15.01 -4.14 3.62
C PRO A 50 14.47 -2.74 3.92
N ASP A 51 15.16 -1.70 3.48
CA ASP A 51 14.58 -0.35 3.48
C ASP A 51 13.65 -0.22 2.26
N VAL A 52 12.49 0.42 2.46
CA VAL A 52 11.43 0.54 1.47
C VAL A 52 11.01 2.01 1.36
N ASP A 53 11.14 2.54 0.15
CA ASP A 53 10.66 3.87 -0.21
C ASP A 53 9.39 3.73 -1.08
N ILE A 54 8.31 4.38 -0.66
CA ILE A 54 7.04 4.37 -1.38
C ILE A 54 6.79 5.76 -1.93
N PHE A 55 6.64 5.84 -3.24
CA PHE A 55 6.26 7.06 -3.94
C PHE A 55 4.77 6.97 -4.28
N VAL A 56 4.00 7.92 -3.76
CA VAL A 56 2.63 8.18 -4.15
C VAL A 56 2.68 9.38 -5.09
N CYS A 57 2.19 9.25 -6.30
CA CYS A 57 2.13 10.34 -7.26
C CYS A 57 0.68 10.66 -7.55
N THR A 58 0.35 11.94 -7.64
CA THR A 58 -0.95 12.41 -8.10
C THR A 58 -0.79 13.51 -9.13
N ALA A 59 -1.62 13.50 -10.16
CA ALA A 59 -1.52 14.44 -11.28
C ALA A 59 -2.73 15.35 -11.43
N ASP A 60 -3.92 14.88 -11.05
CA ASP A 60 -5.15 15.66 -11.13
C ASP A 60 -6.04 15.41 -9.91
N PRO A 61 -6.28 16.43 -9.05
CA PRO A 61 -7.13 16.29 -7.87
C PRO A 61 -8.60 15.96 -8.20
N SER A 62 -9.03 16.14 -9.44
CA SER A 62 -10.39 15.83 -9.89
C SER A 62 -10.55 14.34 -10.20
N ALA A 63 -9.58 13.77 -10.92
CA ALA A 63 -9.52 12.33 -11.20
C ALA A 63 -9.07 11.52 -9.97
N GLU A 64 -8.19 12.08 -9.15
CA GLU A 64 -7.61 11.48 -7.95
C GLU A 64 -7.92 12.36 -6.73
N PRO A 65 -9.10 12.19 -6.11
CA PRO A 65 -9.50 13.03 -4.98
C PRO A 65 -8.45 13.01 -3.86
N PRO A 66 -8.09 14.16 -3.27
CA PRO A 66 -7.10 14.22 -2.19
C PRO A 66 -7.41 13.29 -1.00
N SER A 67 -8.69 13.05 -0.69
CA SER A 67 -9.09 12.09 0.35
C SER A 67 -8.59 10.68 0.07
N MET A 68 -8.73 10.21 -1.17
CA MET A 68 -8.26 8.90 -1.63
C MET A 68 -6.73 8.80 -1.53
N VAL A 69 -6.02 9.86 -1.93
CA VAL A 69 -4.56 9.94 -1.82
C VAL A 69 -4.12 9.85 -0.36
N MET A 70 -4.75 10.61 0.54
CA MET A 70 -4.44 10.56 1.98
C MET A 70 -4.77 9.19 2.60
N ASN A 71 -5.87 8.56 2.20
CA ASN A 71 -6.23 7.21 2.66
C ASN A 71 -5.18 6.17 2.25
N THR A 72 -4.63 6.30 1.05
CA THR A 72 -3.53 5.45 0.58
C THR A 72 -2.28 5.62 1.46
N ILE A 73 -1.89 6.87 1.73
CA ILE A 73 -0.76 7.18 2.61
C ILE A 73 -0.98 6.59 4.01
N LEU A 74 -2.16 6.81 4.60
CA LEU A 74 -2.52 6.32 5.93
C LEU A 74 -2.52 4.80 6.02
N LEU A 75 -3.02 4.12 4.99
CA LEU A 75 -2.99 2.66 4.90
C LEU A 75 -1.55 2.13 4.88
N VAL A 76 -0.67 2.77 4.11
CA VAL A 76 0.75 2.41 4.04
C VAL A 76 1.45 2.65 5.38
N MET A 77 1.21 3.80 6.01
CA MET A 77 1.75 4.09 7.35
C MET A 77 1.27 3.08 8.41
N ALA A 78 0.04 2.59 8.26
CA ALA A 78 -0.56 1.62 9.16
C ALA A 78 -0.03 0.20 8.94
N TYR A 79 0.77 -0.06 7.90
CA TYR A 79 1.33 -1.38 7.62
C TYR A 79 2.24 -1.89 8.74
N ASP A 80 2.37 -3.22 8.86
CA ASP A 80 3.21 -3.84 9.90
C ASP A 80 4.67 -3.88 9.42
N TYR A 81 5.29 -2.69 9.36
CA TYR A 81 6.68 -2.48 8.97
C TYR A 81 7.41 -1.61 10.01
N PRO A 82 8.71 -1.82 10.25
CA PRO A 82 9.51 -0.92 11.09
C PRO A 82 9.49 0.51 10.51
N PRO A 83 9.11 1.52 11.30
CA PRO A 83 9.03 2.90 10.80
C PRO A 83 10.40 3.46 10.40
N GLU A 84 11.49 2.91 10.93
CA GLU A 84 12.86 3.31 10.56
C GLU A 84 13.26 2.86 9.16
N LYS A 85 12.49 1.94 8.56
CA LYS A 85 12.77 1.32 7.27
C LYS A 85 11.72 1.62 6.21
N LEU A 86 10.74 2.46 6.53
CA LEU A 86 9.64 2.81 5.65
C LEU A 86 9.62 4.32 5.45
N ASN A 87 9.98 4.77 4.25
CA ASN A 87 9.83 6.17 3.86
C ASN A 87 8.69 6.29 2.85
N ILE A 88 7.91 7.35 2.99
CA ILE A 88 6.76 7.62 2.11
C ILE A 88 6.92 9.04 1.57
N TYR A 89 6.80 9.15 0.26
CA TYR A 89 6.93 10.40 -0.49
C TYR A 89 5.65 10.63 -1.28
N LEU A 90 5.14 11.85 -1.27
CA LEU A 90 4.04 12.28 -2.11
C LEU A 90 4.57 13.26 -3.17
N SER A 91 4.41 12.92 -4.45
CA SER A 91 4.62 13.82 -5.59
C SER A 91 3.26 14.33 -6.04
N ASP A 92 3.06 15.64 -6.02
CA ASP A 92 1.87 16.30 -6.57
C ASP A 92 2.26 17.02 -7.86
N ASP A 93 2.09 16.32 -8.98
CA ASP A 93 2.40 16.83 -10.32
C ASP A 93 1.32 17.82 -10.79
N GLY A 94 0.12 17.76 -10.19
CA GLY A 94 -0.98 18.69 -10.44
C GLY A 94 -0.82 20.04 -9.74
N ALA A 95 0.14 20.16 -8.81
CA ALA A 95 0.39 21.32 -7.97
C ALA A 95 -0.90 21.90 -7.36
N SER A 96 -1.78 21.01 -6.89
CA SER A 96 -3.11 21.38 -6.43
C SER A 96 -3.08 21.85 -4.98
N GLY A 97 -3.59 23.06 -4.74
CA GLY A 97 -3.80 23.55 -3.38
C GLY A 97 -4.68 22.62 -2.54
N LEU A 98 -5.64 21.90 -3.16
CA LEU A 98 -6.50 20.95 -2.46
C LEU A 98 -5.70 19.76 -1.92
N THR A 99 -4.77 19.22 -2.71
CA THR A 99 -3.88 18.13 -2.28
C THR A 99 -2.99 18.59 -1.13
N PHE A 100 -2.42 19.79 -1.23
CA PHE A 100 -1.61 20.38 -0.17
C PHE A 100 -2.38 20.54 1.15
N TYR A 101 -3.57 21.15 1.14
CA TYR A 101 -4.36 21.34 2.35
C TYR A 101 -4.88 20.03 2.94
N ALA A 102 -5.30 19.09 2.09
CA ALA A 102 -5.68 17.75 2.53
C ALA A 102 -4.51 17.04 3.23
N MET A 103 -3.29 17.16 2.71
CA MET A 103 -2.09 16.58 3.31
C MET A 103 -1.77 17.23 4.66
N LEU A 104 -1.87 18.56 4.73
CA LEU A 104 -1.63 19.31 5.95
C LEU A 104 -2.58 18.86 7.07
N GLU A 105 -3.86 18.75 6.77
CA GLU A 105 -4.87 18.30 7.73
C GLU A 105 -4.66 16.84 8.14
N ALA A 106 -4.45 15.97 7.14
CA ALA A 106 -4.23 14.54 7.34
C ALA A 106 -2.93 14.23 8.09
N SER A 107 -1.93 15.12 8.10
CA SER A 107 -0.65 14.90 8.78
C SER A 107 -0.77 14.66 10.30
N SER A 108 -1.84 15.17 10.91
CA SER A 108 -2.11 15.02 12.35
C SER A 108 -2.80 13.69 12.69
N PHE A 109 -3.56 13.13 11.75
CA PHE A 109 -4.40 11.96 11.92
C PHE A 109 -3.66 10.63 12.24
N PRO A 110 -2.48 10.32 11.65
CA PRO A 110 -1.75 9.09 11.95
C PRO A 110 -1.43 8.91 13.43
N LYS A 111 -1.27 10.00 14.18
CA LYS A 111 -0.99 9.96 15.63
C LYS A 111 -2.09 9.24 16.41
N GLN A 112 -3.33 9.31 15.95
CA GLN A 112 -4.47 8.65 16.56
C GLN A 112 -4.81 7.32 15.85
N TRP A 113 -4.74 7.30 14.52
CA TRP A 113 -5.12 6.12 13.72
C TRP A 113 -4.16 4.94 13.87
N LEU A 114 -2.83 5.18 13.83
CA LEU A 114 -1.85 4.08 13.84
C LEU A 114 -1.87 3.27 15.16
N PRO A 115 -1.90 3.90 16.36
CA PRO A 115 -2.05 3.15 17.60
C PRO A 115 -3.36 2.40 17.68
N PHE A 116 -4.44 2.96 17.14
CA PHE A 116 -5.76 2.31 17.07
C PHE A 116 -5.69 1.03 16.22
N CYS A 117 -5.18 1.11 14.97
CA CYS A 117 -5.03 -0.04 14.10
C CYS A 117 -4.19 -1.16 14.75
N LYS A 118 -3.09 -0.80 15.42
CA LYS A 118 -2.22 -1.74 16.12
C LYS A 118 -2.91 -2.40 17.31
N LYS A 119 -3.64 -1.63 18.13
CA LYS A 119 -4.31 -2.12 19.34
C LYS A 119 -5.45 -3.08 19.02
N PHE A 120 -6.25 -2.76 18.01
CA PHE A 120 -7.45 -3.54 17.66
C PHE A 120 -7.22 -4.53 16.52
N LYS A 121 -6.00 -4.63 15.98
CA LYS A 121 -5.64 -5.53 14.87
C LYS A 121 -6.61 -5.41 13.69
N VAL A 122 -6.98 -4.19 13.34
CA VAL A 122 -7.94 -3.92 12.26
C VAL A 122 -7.39 -4.52 10.96
N GLU A 123 -8.23 -5.31 10.27
CA GLU A 123 -7.85 -5.98 9.02
C GLU A 123 -7.75 -4.98 7.86
N SER A 124 -8.72 -4.06 7.75
CA SER A 124 -8.66 -2.94 6.83
C SER A 124 -7.98 -1.74 7.48
N ARG A 125 -6.89 -1.26 6.88
CA ARG A 125 -6.07 -0.19 7.47
C ARG A 125 -6.32 1.19 6.87
N SER A 126 -7.17 1.25 5.84
CA SER A 126 -7.70 2.51 5.31
C SER A 126 -8.79 3.02 6.26
N PRO A 127 -8.80 4.32 6.61
CA PRO A 127 -9.84 4.89 7.46
C PRO A 127 -11.23 4.91 6.82
N GLU A 128 -11.31 4.89 5.49
CA GLU A 128 -12.58 4.96 4.73
C GLU A 128 -13.27 3.60 4.56
N ALA A 129 -12.58 2.50 4.90
CA ALA A 129 -12.99 1.13 4.58
C ALA A 129 -13.89 0.44 5.62
#